data_AF-A0A099NSC7-F1
#
_entry.id   AF-A0A099NSC7-F1
#
_cell.length_a   1.000
_cell.length_b   1.000
_cell.length_c   1.000
_cell.angle_alpha   90.00
_cell.angle_beta   90.00
_cell.angle_gamma   90.00
#
_symmetry.space_group_name_H-M   'P 1'
#
loop_
_entity.id
_entity.type
_entity.pdbx_description
1 polymer ?
#
loop_
_entity_poly.entity_id
_entity_poly.type
_entity_poly.pdbx_seq_one_letter_code
_entity_poly.pdbx_strand_id
1 'polypeptide(L)'
;MRCLPELFQTYLNSQLMVLWPAFQNNIDILCDNITATLMSTSVIKQIMNNKANLLIPLKATQSFSMVLSNMVKLVQNLVFELETSEPLNGSIERLSSTYEKGMIQLASNLDPNKRKLFLYVNFQLMYNVLDSDSSIKEKKPDLTDHYKRLVEAYS
;
A
#
# COMPACT_ATOMS: atom_id res chain seq x y z
N MET A 1 35.41 -0.37 31.37
CA MET A 1 35.10 -1.09 30.11
C MET A 1 33.66 -0.74 29.72
N ARG A 2 33.45 0.32 28.93
CA ARG A 2 32.11 0.84 28.53
C ARG A 2 31.97 1.06 27.00
N CYS A 3 32.83 0.45 26.17
CA CYS A 3 32.85 0.67 24.72
C CYS A 3 31.93 -0.24 23.88
N LEU A 4 31.39 -1.31 24.47
CA LEU A 4 30.54 -2.28 23.75
C LEU A 4 29.23 -1.67 23.18
N PRO A 5 28.50 -0.81 23.91
CA PRO A 5 27.26 -0.20 23.40
C PRO A 5 27.51 0.75 22.23
N GLU A 6 28.60 1.52 22.27
CA GLU A 6 28.93 2.53 21.26
C GLU A 6 29.37 1.88 19.95
N LEU A 7 30.22 0.84 20.02
CA LEU A 7 30.62 0.07 18.85
C LEU A 7 29.43 -0.61 18.16
N PHE A 8 28.51 -1.16 18.95
CA PHE A 8 27.29 -1.77 18.42
C PHE A 8 26.38 -0.74 17.75
N GLN A 9 26.21 0.44 18.36
CA GLN A 9 25.44 1.53 17.75
C GLN A 9 26.06 2.02 16.44
N THR A 10 27.38 2.20 16.38
CA THR A 10 28.08 2.58 15.14
C THR A 10 27.91 1.52 14.06
N TYR A 11 28.04 0.23 14.41
CA TYR A 11 27.79 -0.85 13.48
C TYR A 11 26.35 -0.85 12.94
N LEU A 12 25.35 -0.77 13.83
CA LEU A 12 23.94 -0.70 13.42
C LEU A 12 23.65 0.49 12.51
N ASN A 13 24.14 1.68 12.88
CA ASN A 13 23.99 2.88 12.05
C ASN A 13 24.62 2.69 10.66
N SER A 14 25.80 2.06 10.58
CA SER A 14 26.45 1.76 9.30
C SER A 14 25.64 0.80 8.43
N GLN A 15 25.03 -0.22 9.04
CA GLN A 15 24.14 -1.15 8.32
C GLN A 15 22.88 -0.43 7.83
N LEU A 16 22.27 0.39 8.69
CA LEU A 16 21.09 1.18 8.31
C LEU A 16 21.39 2.14 7.17
N MET A 17 22.56 2.80 7.15
CA MET A 17 22.96 3.68 6.04
C MET A 17 23.06 2.97 4.68
N VAL A 18 23.25 1.65 4.65
CA VAL A 18 23.30 0.86 3.41
C VAL A 18 21.94 0.23 3.09
N LEU A 19 21.30 -0.38 4.08
CA LEU A 19 20.02 -1.08 3.92
C LEU A 19 18.89 -0.11 3.61
N TRP A 20 18.93 1.08 4.19
CA TRP A 20 17.87 2.07 4.05
C TRP A 20 17.71 2.60 2.61
N PRO A 21 18.76 3.11 1.93
CA PRO A 21 18.66 3.50 0.53
C PRO A 21 18.26 2.35 -0.38
N ALA A 22 18.76 1.14 -0.13
CA ALA A 22 18.41 -0.05 -0.90
C ALA A 22 16.91 -0.38 -0.76
N PHE A 23 16.37 -0.29 0.46
CA PHE A 23 14.94 -0.47 0.70
C PHE A 23 14.11 0.60 -0.01
N GLN A 24 14.46 1.89 0.11
CA GLN A 24 13.76 2.95 -0.59
C GLN A 24 13.74 2.75 -2.11
N ASN A 25 14.88 2.38 -2.70
CA ASN A 25 14.95 2.07 -4.11
C ASN A 25 13.98 0.93 -4.51
N ASN A 26 13.83 -0.10 -3.68
CA ASN A 26 12.84 -1.15 -3.92
C ASN A 26 11.39 -0.64 -3.82
N ILE A 27 11.11 0.28 -2.89
CA ILE A 27 9.79 0.91 -2.76
C ILE A 27 9.46 1.79 -3.97
N ASP A 28 10.46 2.52 -4.47
CA ASP A 28 10.32 3.34 -5.68
C ASP A 28 9.99 2.45 -6.89
N ILE A 29 10.77 1.38 -7.10
CA ILE A 29 10.51 0.37 -8.15
C ILE A 29 9.10 -0.24 -7.99
N LEU A 30 8.67 -0.52 -6.76
CA LEU A 30 7.35 -1.06 -6.51
C LEU A 30 6.23 -0.06 -6.87
N CYS A 31 6.41 1.23 -6.56
CA CYS A 31 5.47 2.28 -6.96
C CYS A 31 5.37 2.40 -8.49
N ASP A 32 6.51 2.36 -9.18
CA ASP A 32 6.57 2.37 -10.64
C ASP A 32 5.86 1.15 -11.23
N ASN A 33 6.08 -0.03 -10.65
CA ASN A 33 5.43 -1.28 -11.08
C ASN A 33 3.91 -1.27 -10.85
N ILE A 34 3.43 -0.70 -9.73
CA ILE A 34 1.99 -0.51 -9.50
C ILE A 34 1.41 0.37 -10.60
N THR A 35 2.04 1.51 -10.87
CA THR A 35 1.61 2.46 -11.91
C THR A 35 1.60 1.79 -13.28
N ALA A 36 2.70 1.14 -13.68
CA ALA A 36 2.82 0.45 -14.96
C ALA A 36 1.79 -0.67 -15.13
N THR A 37 1.52 -1.44 -14.06
CA THR A 37 0.54 -2.53 -14.09
C THR A 37 -0.87 -1.99 -14.30
N LEU A 38 -1.27 -0.97 -13.54
CA LEU A 38 -2.61 -0.38 -13.63
C LEU A 38 -2.82 0.37 -14.96
N MET A 39 -1.77 0.98 -15.49
CA MET A 39 -1.80 1.70 -16.78
C MET A 39 -1.51 0.80 -17.99
N SER A 40 -1.33 -0.51 -17.78
CA SER A 40 -1.06 -1.43 -18.87
C SER A 40 -2.25 -1.53 -19.82
N THR A 41 -1.95 -1.53 -21.12
CA THR A 41 -2.97 -1.64 -22.18
C THR A 41 -3.84 -2.89 -22.04
N SER A 42 -3.30 -3.98 -21.50
CA SER A 42 -4.04 -5.22 -21.26
C SER A 42 -5.10 -5.03 -20.18
N VAL A 43 -4.75 -4.45 -19.02
CA VAL A 43 -5.68 -4.17 -17.92
C VAL A 43 -6.76 -3.18 -18.36
N ILE A 44 -6.36 -2.10 -19.02
CA ILE A 44 -7.30 -1.10 -19.56
C ILE A 44 -8.28 -1.77 -20.53
N LYS A 45 -7.79 -2.53 -21.52
CA LYS A 45 -8.67 -3.22 -22.49
C LYS A 45 -9.58 -4.24 -21.83
N GLN A 46 -9.11 -4.94 -20.80
CA GLN A 46 -9.92 -5.93 -20.09
C GLN A 46 -11.11 -5.27 -19.38
N ILE A 47 -10.88 -4.11 -18.78
CA ILE A 47 -11.91 -3.32 -18.08
C ILE A 47 -12.84 -2.61 -19.07
N MET A 48 -12.31 -1.97 -20.11
CA MET A 48 -13.10 -1.22 -21.10
C MET A 48 -14.01 -2.10 -21.94
N ASN A 49 -13.52 -3.26 -22.39
CA ASN A 49 -14.26 -4.12 -23.32
C ASN A 49 -15.34 -4.99 -22.62
N ASN A 50 -15.73 -4.64 -21.38
CA ASN A 50 -16.62 -5.43 -20.50
C ASN A 50 -16.22 -6.92 -20.38
N LYS A 51 -14.93 -7.24 -20.63
CA LYS A 51 -14.41 -8.61 -20.48
C LYS A 51 -14.11 -8.94 -19.02
N ALA A 52 -13.91 -7.91 -18.18
CA ALA A 52 -13.84 -8.04 -16.74
C ALA A 52 -15.24 -7.92 -16.11
N ASN A 53 -15.55 -8.85 -15.20
CA ASN A 53 -16.67 -8.68 -14.29
C ASN A 53 -16.26 -7.63 -13.23
N LEU A 54 -16.86 -6.44 -13.27
CA LEU A 54 -16.57 -5.34 -12.36
C LEU A 54 -16.98 -5.61 -10.90
N LEU A 55 -17.76 -6.67 -10.66
CA LEU A 55 -18.09 -7.16 -9.31
C LEU A 55 -16.94 -7.95 -8.68
N ILE A 56 -15.88 -8.25 -9.44
CA ILE A 56 -14.71 -8.96 -8.96
C ILE A 56 -13.54 -7.97 -8.87
N PRO A 57 -12.88 -7.85 -7.70
CA PRO A 57 -11.69 -7.01 -7.57
C PRO A 57 -10.59 -7.44 -8.54
N LEU A 58 -9.80 -6.48 -9.02
CA LEU A 58 -8.67 -6.76 -9.88
C LEU A 58 -7.67 -7.67 -9.17
N LYS A 59 -7.02 -8.54 -9.95
CA LYS A 59 -5.89 -9.33 -9.46
C LYS A 59 -4.77 -8.43 -8.92
N ALA A 60 -4.57 -7.26 -9.52
CA ALA A 60 -3.63 -6.26 -9.03
C ALA A 60 -3.99 -5.78 -7.62
N THR A 61 -5.27 -5.58 -7.32
CA THR A 61 -5.75 -5.21 -5.98
C THR A 61 -5.51 -6.32 -4.96
N GLN A 62 -5.75 -7.58 -5.34
CA GLN A 62 -5.46 -8.74 -4.47
C GLN A 62 -3.96 -8.84 -4.14
N SER A 63 -3.09 -8.69 -5.14
CA SER A 63 -1.64 -8.69 -4.91
C SER A 63 -1.20 -7.49 -4.07
N PHE A 64 -1.75 -6.30 -4.35
CA PHE A 64 -1.41 -5.09 -3.61
C PHE A 64 -1.86 -5.16 -2.15
N SER A 65 -3.04 -5.70 -1.86
CA SER A 65 -3.53 -5.85 -0.49
C SER A 65 -2.60 -6.74 0.34
N MET A 66 -2.11 -7.84 -0.24
CA MET A 66 -1.12 -8.70 0.40
C MET A 66 0.19 -7.95 0.69
N VAL A 67 0.73 -7.22 -0.30
CA VAL A 67 1.97 -6.46 -0.12
C VAL A 67 1.80 -5.38 0.96
N LEU A 68 0.73 -4.59 0.89
CA LEU A 68 0.46 -3.53 1.86
C LEU A 68 0.27 -4.10 3.27
N SER A 69 -0.50 -5.18 3.41
CA SER A 69 -0.71 -5.84 4.71
C SER A 69 0.58 -6.36 5.33
N ASN A 70 1.47 -6.95 4.52
CA ASN A 70 2.77 -7.42 4.97
C ASN A 70 3.67 -6.26 5.37
N MET A 71 3.64 -5.14 4.63
CA MET A 71 4.38 -3.93 4.98
C MET A 71 3.92 -3.35 6.32
N VAL A 72 2.61 -3.30 6.59
CA VAL A 72 2.08 -2.88 7.89
C VAL A 72 2.52 -3.83 9.00
N LYS A 73 2.55 -5.14 8.75
CA LYS A 73 3.00 -6.12 9.74
C LYS A 73 4.46 -5.93 10.16
N LEU A 74 5.31 -5.43 9.26
CA LEU A 74 6.71 -5.10 9.55
C LEU A 74 6.87 -3.86 10.44
N VAL A 75 5.85 -3.02 10.58
CA VAL A 75 5.86 -1.90 11.52
C VAL A 75 5.94 -2.46 12.93
N GLN A 76 6.96 -2.05 13.69
CA GLN A 76 7.14 -2.44 15.08
C GLN A 76 6.61 -1.34 16.00
N ASN A 77 5.81 -1.71 17.01
CA ASN A 77 5.39 -0.83 18.10
C ASN A 77 6.47 -0.83 19.20
N LEU A 78 7.69 -0.39 18.88
CA LEU A 78 8.71 -0.23 19.92
C LEU A 78 8.54 1.14 20.59
N VAL A 79 8.18 1.08 21.88
CA VAL A 79 7.92 2.19 22.81
C VAL A 79 9.06 3.23 22.90
N PHE A 80 10.23 2.94 22.32
CA PHE A 80 11.42 3.80 22.39
C PHE A 80 11.83 4.46 21.07
N GLU A 81 11.12 4.25 19.97
CA GLU A 81 11.49 4.80 18.67
C GLU A 81 10.51 5.87 18.19
N LEU A 82 10.56 7.04 18.84
CA LEU A 82 9.79 8.21 18.42
C LEU A 82 10.31 8.88 17.14
N GLU A 83 11.43 8.45 16.55
CA GLU A 83 12.04 9.14 15.39
C GLU A 83 12.52 8.23 14.24
N THR A 84 12.45 6.89 14.35
CA THR A 84 13.06 5.95 13.37
C THR A 84 12.08 5.04 12.62
N SER A 85 10.80 4.99 13.01
CA SER A 85 9.75 4.29 12.26
C SER A 85 9.18 5.11 11.08
N GLU A 86 9.62 6.36 10.97
CA GLU A 86 9.20 7.35 9.98
C GLU A 86 9.17 6.81 8.54
N PRO A 87 10.12 5.98 8.10
CA PRO A 87 10.25 5.85 6.68
C PRO A 87 9.64 4.55 6.13
N LEU A 88 9.40 3.54 6.97
CA LEU A 88 8.47 2.45 6.64
C LEU A 88 7.02 2.98 6.60
N ASN A 89 6.68 3.87 7.53
CA ASN A 89 5.40 4.57 7.55
C ASN A 89 5.21 5.40 6.28
N GLY A 90 6.21 6.21 5.91
CA GLY A 90 6.22 6.96 4.65
C GLY A 90 6.11 6.05 3.42
N SER A 91 6.79 4.90 3.40
CA SER A 91 6.66 3.93 2.30
C SER A 91 5.24 3.35 2.18
N ILE A 92 4.58 3.02 3.31
CA ILE A 92 3.19 2.53 3.31
C ILE A 92 2.25 3.58 2.74
N GLU A 93 2.38 4.84 3.17
CA GLU A 93 1.56 5.95 2.68
C GLU A 93 1.78 6.22 1.19
N ARG A 94 3.04 6.20 0.74
CA ARG A 94 3.41 6.35 -0.68
C ARG A 94 2.84 5.23 -1.53
N LEU A 95 2.93 3.98 -1.08
CA LEU A 95 2.37 2.82 -1.79
C LEU A 95 0.85 2.91 -1.87
N SER A 96 0.17 3.19 -0.75
CA SER A 96 -1.28 3.38 -0.69
C SER A 96 -1.74 4.49 -1.64
N SER A 97 -1.07 5.64 -1.59
CA SER A 97 -1.39 6.80 -2.44
C SER A 97 -1.16 6.52 -3.92
N THR A 98 -0.06 5.83 -4.27
CA THR A 98 0.24 5.44 -5.66
C THR A 98 -0.83 4.51 -6.21
N TYR A 99 -1.21 3.50 -5.43
CA TYR A 99 -2.27 2.58 -5.81
C TYR A 99 -3.63 3.28 -5.98
N GLU A 100 -4.02 4.12 -5.01
CA GLU A 100 -5.28 4.87 -5.09
C GLU A 100 -5.35 5.75 -6.33
N LYS A 101 -4.31 6.55 -6.59
CA LYS A 101 -4.22 7.41 -7.78
C LYS A 101 -4.31 6.58 -9.06
N GLY A 102 -3.59 5.47 -9.13
CA GLY A 102 -3.63 4.56 -10.28
C GLY A 102 -5.03 3.98 -10.51
N MET A 103 -5.74 3.59 -9.45
CA MET A 103 -7.11 3.08 -9.54
C MET A 103 -8.10 4.14 -10.01
N ILE A 104 -8.01 5.36 -9.47
CA ILE A 104 -8.86 6.50 -9.89
C ILE A 104 -8.59 6.82 -11.36
N GLN A 105 -7.33 6.86 -11.78
CA GLN A 105 -6.96 7.11 -13.16
C GLN A 105 -7.46 5.99 -14.09
N LEU A 106 -7.32 4.74 -13.70
CA LEU A 106 -7.83 3.59 -14.46
C LEU A 106 -9.35 3.65 -14.62
N ALA A 107 -10.07 4.04 -13.57
CA ALA A 107 -11.52 4.16 -13.57
C ALA A 107 -12.04 5.41 -14.31
N SER A 108 -11.18 6.41 -14.59
CA SER A 108 -11.57 7.66 -15.25
C SER A 108 -12.14 7.46 -16.66
N ASN A 109 -11.76 6.36 -17.31
CA ASN A 109 -12.20 6.00 -18.65
C ASN A 109 -13.52 5.19 -18.66
N LEU A 110 -14.05 4.83 -17.48
CA LEU A 110 -15.33 4.11 -17.34
C LEU A 110 -16.52 5.06 -17.26
N ASP A 111 -17.68 4.57 -17.69
CA ASP A 111 -18.99 5.18 -17.46
C ASP A 111 -19.20 5.48 -15.95
N PRO A 112 -19.86 6.58 -15.55
CA PRO A 112 -19.97 6.99 -14.15
C PRO A 112 -20.47 5.89 -13.19
N ASN A 113 -21.49 5.14 -13.59
CA ASN A 113 -22.04 4.05 -12.78
C ASN A 113 -21.04 2.89 -12.62
N LYS A 114 -20.34 2.53 -13.71
CA LYS A 114 -19.33 1.47 -13.71
C LYS A 114 -18.08 1.89 -12.93
N ARG A 115 -17.70 3.17 -13.03
CA ARG A 115 -16.59 3.78 -12.28
C ARG A 115 -16.82 3.66 -10.78
N LYS A 116 -18.00 4.08 -10.31
CA LYS A 116 -18.37 4.01 -8.90
C LYS A 116 -18.31 2.57 -8.39
N LEU A 117 -18.97 1.64 -9.11
CA LEU A 117 -18.97 0.22 -8.76
C LEU A 117 -17.55 -0.39 -8.75
N PHE A 118 -16.75 -0.11 -9.78
CA PHE A 118 -15.39 -0.61 -9.90
C PHE A 118 -14.50 -0.14 -8.74
N LEU A 119 -14.55 1.15 -8.40
CA LEU A 119 -13.77 1.70 -7.28
C LEU A 119 -14.24 1.13 -5.95
N TYR A 120 -15.56 1.05 -5.73
CA TYR A 120 -16.15 0.44 -4.53
C TYR A 120 -15.65 -1.00 -4.33
N VAL A 121 -15.77 -1.86 -5.33
CA VAL A 121 -15.40 -3.28 -5.23
C VAL A 121 -13.92 -3.45 -4.88
N ASN A 122 -13.03 -2.67 -5.49
CA ASN A 122 -11.61 -2.77 -5.24
C ASN A 122 -11.19 -2.18 -3.88
N PHE A 123 -11.75 -1.03 -3.49
CA PHE A 123 -11.45 -0.44 -2.17
C PHE A 123 -12.11 -1.22 -1.03
N GLN A 124 -13.26 -1.86 -1.27
CA GLN A 124 -13.89 -2.76 -0.30
C GLN A 124 -12.99 -3.95 0.01
N LEU A 125 -12.34 -4.54 -1.01
CA LEU A 125 -11.37 -5.61 -0.78
C LEU A 125 -10.21 -5.11 0.09
N MET A 126 -9.66 -3.93 -0.20
CA MET A 126 -8.59 -3.34 0.60
C MET A 126 -9.02 -3.13 2.05
N TYR A 127 -10.17 -2.49 2.27
CA TYR A 127 -10.73 -2.28 3.61
C TYR A 127 -10.92 -3.61 4.34
N ASN A 128 -11.53 -4.62 3.71
CA ASN A 128 -11.76 -5.92 4.33
C ASN A 128 -10.46 -6.61 4.75
N VAL A 129 -9.41 -6.55 3.92
CA VAL A 129 -8.11 -7.16 4.27
C VAL A 129 -7.47 -6.45 5.46
N LEU A 130 -7.57 -5.12 5.53
CA LEU A 130 -7.00 -4.34 6.64
C LEU A 130 -7.81 -4.46 7.93
N ASP A 131 -9.15 -4.48 7.84
CA ASP A 131 -10.06 -4.53 8.99
C ASP A 131 -10.17 -5.94 9.60
N SER A 132 -10.02 -6.99 8.78
CA SER A 132 -10.08 -8.39 9.26
C SER A 132 -8.87 -8.81 10.09
N ASP A 133 -7.73 -8.14 9.95
CA ASP A 133 -6.51 -8.43 10.71
C ASP A 133 -6.32 -7.39 11.82
N SER A 134 -6.71 -7.77 13.04
CA SER A 134 -6.59 -6.91 14.23
C SER A 134 -5.18 -6.33 14.43
N SER A 135 -4.14 -7.09 14.09
CA SER A 135 -2.75 -6.64 14.23
C SER A 135 -2.42 -5.48 13.28
N ILE A 136 -3.01 -5.48 12.09
CA ILE A 136 -2.85 -4.39 11.11
C ILE A 136 -3.62 -3.17 11.59
N LYS A 137 -4.87 -3.36 12.02
CA LYS A 137 -5.75 -2.29 12.48
C LYS A 137 -5.16 -1.55 13.69
N GLU A 138 -4.56 -2.28 14.63
CA GLU A 138 -3.88 -1.69 15.79
C GLU A 138 -2.61 -0.91 15.42
N LYS A 139 -1.82 -1.42 14.46
CA LYS A 139 -0.57 -0.77 14.01
C LYS A 139 -0.82 0.43 13.11
N LYS A 140 -1.88 0.41 12.31
CA LYS A 140 -2.24 1.42 11.31
C LYS A 140 -3.75 1.66 11.24
N PRO A 141 -4.34 2.24 12.30
CA PRO A 141 -5.76 2.58 12.31
C PRO A 141 -6.10 3.60 11.21
N ASP A 142 -5.26 4.63 11.03
CA ASP A 142 -5.47 5.69 10.03
C ASP A 142 -5.58 5.15 8.59
N LEU A 143 -4.79 4.13 8.26
CA LEU A 143 -4.83 3.48 6.94
C LEU A 143 -6.14 2.71 6.74
N THR A 144 -6.59 2.02 7.78
CA THR A 144 -7.85 1.27 7.76
C THR A 144 -9.03 2.23 7.61
N ASP A 145 -9.03 3.31 8.38
CA ASP A 145 -10.05 4.37 8.32
C ASP A 145 -10.02 5.14 6.99
N HIS A 146 -8.84 5.31 6.38
CA HIS A 146 -8.71 5.85 5.03
C HIS A 146 -9.46 5.01 4.00
N TYR A 147 -9.20 3.69 3.95
CA TYR A 147 -9.91 2.82 3.02
C TYR A 147 -11.41 2.69 3.32
N LYS A 148 -11.81 2.78 4.60
CA LYS A 148 -13.22 2.86 4.98
C LYS A 148 -13.91 4.09 4.35
N ARG A 149 -13.28 5.26 4.45
CA ARG A 149 -13.80 6.50 3.84
C ARG A 149 -13.89 6.41 2.32
N LEU A 150 -12.91 5.77 1.67
CA LEU A 150 -12.99 5.52 0.22
C LEU A 150 -14.17 4.61 -0.13
N VAL A 151 -14.40 3.55 0.63
CA VAL A 151 -15.56 2.67 0.44
C VAL A 151 -16.87 3.44 0.55
N GLU A 152 -17.03 4.26 1.60
CA GLU A 152 -18.23 5.08 1.81
C GLU A 152 -18.43 6.13 0.70
N ALA A 153 -17.34 6.69 0.15
CA ALA A 153 -17.40 7.64 -0.95
C ALA A 153 -17.89 7.01 -2.28
N TYR A 154 -17.65 5.71 -2.47
CA TYR A 154 -17.99 4.99 -3.71
C TYR A 154 -19.13 3.97 -3.54
N SER A 155 -19.71 3.80 -2.35
CA SER A 155 -20.93 3.00 -2.12
C SER A 155 -22.17 3.69 -2.68
#